data_AF-A0A797I2L0-F1
#
_entry.id   AF-A0A797I2L0-F1
#
_cell.length_a   1.000
_cell.length_b   1.000
_cell.length_c   1.000
_cell.angle_alpha   90.00
_cell.angle_beta   90.00
_cell.angle_gamma   90.00
#
_symmetry.space_group_name_H-M   'P 1'
#
loop_
_entity.id
_entity.type
_entity.pdbx_description
1 polymer ?
#
loop_
_entity_poly.entity_id
_entity_poly.type
_entity_poly.pdbx_seq_one_letter_code
_entity_poly.pdbx_strand_id
1 'polypeptide(L)'
;MTHMIFRHGDMKKWKGVGYDFEIVKAEELQEYLDAGWFSHPDDLLKDVAEPEPEPEPEPEPEPEPEPEPEPEPEPEPEPEEKQRKRPGRKPKAAADEPDNEG
;
A
#
# COMPACT_ATOMS: atom_id res chain seq x y z
N MET A 1 -28.05 13.87 -16.70
CA MET A 1 -26.73 14.43 -17.10
C MET A 1 -26.65 14.36 -18.61
N THR A 2 -26.15 15.40 -19.26
CA THR A 2 -25.92 15.43 -20.72
C THR A 2 -24.48 15.04 -21.00
N HIS A 3 -24.25 14.28 -22.06
CA HIS A 3 -22.92 13.85 -22.51
C HIS A 3 -22.66 14.40 -23.91
N MET A 4 -21.42 14.80 -24.16
CA MET A 4 -21.00 15.21 -25.50
C MET A 4 -20.46 13.98 -26.20
N ILE A 5 -20.97 13.70 -27.39
CA ILE A 5 -20.51 12.63 -28.26
C ILE A 5 -19.83 13.21 -29.49
N PHE A 6 -18.91 12.46 -30.09
CA PHE A 6 -18.07 12.90 -31.19
C PHE A 6 -18.05 11.85 -32.29
N ARG A 7 -17.92 12.24 -33.55
CA ARG A 7 -17.77 11.32 -34.68
C ARG A 7 -16.82 11.93 -35.70
N HIS A 8 -16.15 11.11 -36.52
CA HIS A 8 -15.44 11.63 -37.69
C HIS A 8 -16.40 12.36 -38.65
N GLY A 9 -16.05 13.58 -38.97
CA GLY A 9 -16.88 14.48 -39.76
C GLY A 9 -16.08 15.67 -40.26
N ASP A 10 -16.75 16.73 -40.70
CA ASP A 10 -16.09 17.90 -41.29
C ASP A 10 -16.43 19.20 -40.57
N MET A 11 -17.32 19.18 -39.57
CA MET A 11 -17.80 20.38 -38.87
C MET A 11 -16.70 21.11 -38.11
N LYS A 12 -15.77 20.39 -37.48
CA LYS A 12 -14.56 20.95 -36.84
C LYS A 12 -13.34 20.16 -37.24
N LYS A 13 -12.21 20.85 -37.40
CA LYS A 13 -10.91 20.23 -37.68
C LYS A 13 -9.97 20.47 -36.51
N TRP A 14 -9.49 19.41 -35.86
CA TRP A 14 -8.51 19.45 -34.78
C TRP A 14 -7.34 18.52 -35.13
N LYS A 15 -6.11 19.03 -35.07
CA LYS A 15 -4.88 18.28 -35.45
C LYS A 15 -4.98 17.61 -36.84
N GLY A 16 -5.70 18.24 -37.78
CA GLY A 16 -5.90 17.69 -39.13
C GLY A 16 -7.02 16.65 -39.25
N VAL A 17 -7.63 16.26 -38.13
CA VAL A 17 -8.76 15.33 -38.08
C VAL A 17 -10.06 16.11 -38.01
N GLY A 18 -10.96 15.82 -38.94
CA GLY A 18 -12.31 16.37 -38.93
C GLY A 18 -13.23 15.58 -37.97
N TYR A 19 -14.04 16.29 -37.18
CA TYR A 19 -15.01 15.71 -36.27
C TYR A 19 -16.28 16.56 -36.14
N ASP A 20 -17.38 15.85 -35.91
CA ASP A 20 -18.70 16.36 -35.59
C ASP A 20 -18.99 16.03 -34.11
N PHE A 21 -19.77 16.86 -33.42
CA PHE A 21 -20.14 16.60 -32.03
C PHE A 21 -21.61 16.89 -31.77
N GLU A 22 -22.24 16.10 -30.90
CA GLU A 22 -23.63 16.24 -30.50
C GLU A 22 -23.76 16.17 -28.98
N ILE A 23 -24.76 16.85 -28.41
CA ILE A 23 -25.02 16.83 -26.98
C ILE A 23 -26.27 15.99 -26.76
N VAL A 24 -26.08 14.81 -26.21
CA VAL A 24 -27.14 13.82 -25.98
C VAL A 24 -27.38 13.63 -24.49
N LYS A 25 -28.53 13.07 -24.12
CA LYS A 25 -28.76 12.68 -22.72
C LYS A 25 -28.06 11.35 -22.42
N ALA A 26 -27.77 11.09 -21.14
CA ALA A 26 -27.18 9.82 -20.71
C ALA A 26 -27.99 8.57 -21.12
N GLU A 27 -29.30 8.70 -21.32
CA GLU A 27 -30.22 7.65 -21.77
C GLU A 27 -30.02 7.28 -23.25
N GLU A 28 -29.66 8.27 -24.06
CA GLU A 28 -29.44 8.12 -25.50
C GLU A 28 -27.97 7.80 -25.80
N LEU A 29 -27.04 8.18 -24.91
CA LEU A 29 -25.60 7.99 -25.06
C LEU A 29 -25.23 6.59 -25.58
N GLN A 30 -25.81 5.54 -24.99
CA GLN A 30 -25.52 4.16 -25.39
C GLN A 30 -25.92 3.88 -26.85
N GLU A 31 -27.08 4.35 -27.30
CA GLU A 31 -27.53 4.20 -28.70
C GLU A 31 -26.55 4.88 -29.67
N TYR A 32 -26.04 6.06 -29.31
CA TYR A 32 -25.05 6.75 -30.11
C TYR A 32 -23.68 6.06 -30.10
N LEU A 33 -23.24 5.51 -28.95
CA LEU A 33 -22.02 4.71 -28.87
C LEU A 33 -22.12 3.46 -29.77
N ASP A 34 -23.27 2.77 -29.75
CA ASP A 34 -23.55 1.62 -30.62
C ASP A 34 -23.64 2.02 -32.11
N ALA A 35 -24.09 3.24 -32.40
CA ALA A 35 -24.10 3.81 -33.75
C ALA A 35 -22.71 4.29 -34.24
N GLY A 36 -21.66 4.11 -33.43
CA GLY A 36 -20.28 4.47 -33.78
C GLY A 36 -19.93 5.92 -33.50
N TRP A 37 -20.62 6.57 -32.56
CA TRP A 37 -20.16 7.82 -31.96
C TRP A 37 -19.26 7.53 -30.76
N PHE A 38 -18.37 8.44 -30.44
CA PHE A 38 -17.41 8.35 -29.35
C PHE A 38 -17.85 9.27 -28.20
N SER A 39 -17.68 8.85 -26.96
CA SER A 39 -17.95 9.70 -25.79
C SER A 39 -16.89 10.79 -25.57
N HIS A 40 -15.73 10.65 -26.22
CA HIS A 40 -14.62 11.59 -26.11
C HIS A 40 -13.97 11.89 -27.47
N PRO A 41 -13.43 13.11 -27.65
CA PRO A 41 -12.70 13.46 -28.87
C PRO A 41 -11.32 12.80 -28.93
N ASP A 42 -10.85 12.25 -27.80
CA ASP A 42 -9.56 11.55 -27.70
C ASP A 42 -9.59 10.21 -28.44
N ASP A 43 -10.72 9.49 -28.41
CA ASP A 43 -10.90 8.25 -29.17
C ASP A 43 -10.82 8.48 -30.69
N LEU A 44 -11.31 9.61 -31.19
CA LEU A 44 -11.17 10.01 -32.60
C LEU A 44 -9.72 10.34 -32.98
N LEU A 45 -8.94 10.83 -32.02
CA LEU A 45 -7.54 11.12 -32.21
C LEU A 45 -6.70 9.85 -32.19
N LYS A 46 -7.02 8.87 -31.33
CA LYS A 46 -6.35 7.55 -31.34
C LYS A 46 -6.52 6.83 -32.66
N ASP A 47 -7.74 6.77 -33.21
CA ASP A 47 -7.99 6.05 -34.47
C ASP A 47 -7.22 6.63 -35.67
N VAL A 48 -6.96 7.96 -35.68
CA VAL A 48 -6.22 8.62 -36.76
C VAL A 48 -4.72 8.82 -36.48
N ALA A 49 -4.30 8.95 -35.22
CA ALA A 49 -2.93 9.31 -34.86
C ALA A 49 -2.03 8.12 -34.45
N GLU A 50 -2.56 6.92 -34.24
CA GLU A 50 -1.78 5.76 -33.81
C GLU A 50 -1.76 4.67 -34.91
N PRO A 51 -0.60 4.30 -35.48
CA PRO A 51 -0.23 2.89 -35.36
C PRO A 51 -0.26 2.57 -33.87
N GLU A 52 -0.94 1.48 -33.47
CA GLU A 52 -1.06 1.04 -32.07
C GLU A 52 0.20 1.41 -31.27
N PRO A 53 0.08 2.16 -30.15
CA PRO A 53 1.21 2.45 -29.32
C PRO A 53 1.69 1.07 -28.87
N GLU A 54 2.93 0.72 -29.22
CA GLU A 54 3.55 -0.51 -28.72
C GLU A 54 3.23 -0.56 -27.23
N PRO A 55 2.66 -1.67 -26.73
CA PRO A 55 2.25 -1.76 -25.34
C PRO A 55 3.41 -1.27 -24.48
N GLU A 56 3.16 -0.27 -23.63
CA GLU A 56 4.18 0.19 -22.69
C GLU A 56 4.76 -1.07 -22.02
N PRO A 57 6.10 -1.21 -21.98
CA PRO A 57 6.71 -2.39 -21.37
C PRO A 57 6.13 -2.52 -19.96
N GLU A 58 5.57 -3.71 -19.66
CA GLU A 58 5.00 -3.99 -18.35
C GLU A 58 6.01 -3.56 -17.28
N PRO A 59 5.56 -2.86 -16.22
CA PRO A 59 6.45 -2.47 -15.15
C PRO A 59 7.18 -3.71 -14.65
N GLU A 60 8.52 -3.67 -14.63
CA GLU A 60 9.32 -4.77 -14.11
C GLU A 60 8.79 -5.15 -12.73
N PRO A 61 8.64 -6.45 -12.43
CA PRO A 61 8.16 -6.89 -11.12
C PRO A 61 9.05 -6.28 -10.05
N GLU A 62 8.44 -5.58 -9.09
CA GLU A 62 9.16 -5.01 -7.96
C GLU A 62 10.00 -6.11 -7.29
N PRO A 63 11.26 -5.83 -6.92
CA PRO A 63 12.09 -6.80 -6.24
C PRO A 63 11.39 -7.24 -4.94
N GLU A 64 11.30 -8.55 -4.72
CA GLU A 64 10.71 -9.08 -3.50
C GLU A 64 11.42 -8.48 -2.27
N PRO A 65 10.66 -8.09 -1.23
CA PRO A 65 11.23 -7.53 -0.01
C PRO A 65 12.20 -8.55 0.61
N GLU A 66 13.40 -8.10 0.96
CA GLU A 66 14.38 -8.96 1.65
C GLU A 66 13.77 -9.53 2.94
N PRO A 67 14.05 -10.81 3.27
CA PRO A 67 13.55 -11.43 4.48
C PRO A 67 14.02 -10.65 5.71
N GLU A 68 13.09 -10.39 6.63
CA GLU A 68 13.43 -9.72 7.90
C GLU A 68 14.50 -10.53 8.65
N PRO A 69 15.46 -9.86 9.30
CA PRO A 69 16.48 -10.52 10.09
C PRO A 69 15.84 -11.32 11.22
N GLU A 70 16.30 -12.57 11.41
CA GLU A 70 15.83 -13.40 12.51
C GLU A 70 16.09 -12.72 13.86
N PRO A 71 15.14 -12.83 14.81
CA PRO A 71 15.30 -12.23 16.13
C PRO A 71 16.52 -12.82 16.84
N GLU A 72 17.32 -11.95 17.46
CA GLU A 72 18.45 -12.38 18.28
C GLU A 72 17.99 -13.27 19.43
N PRO A 73 18.75 -14.33 19.78
CA PRO A 73 18.41 -15.21 20.87
C PRO A 73 18.34 -14.45 22.20
N GLU A 74 17.30 -14.73 22.99
CA GLU A 74 17.18 -14.16 24.33
C GLU A 74 18.37 -14.57 25.21
N PRO A 75 18.85 -13.66 26.08
CA PRO A 75 19.95 -13.94 26.98
C PRO A 75 19.60 -15.09 27.93
N GLU A 76 20.54 -16.04 28.11
CA GLU A 76 20.38 -17.13 29.06
C GLU A 76 20.20 -16.58 30.49
N PRO A 77 19.32 -17.20 31.30
CA PRO A 77 19.12 -16.80 32.69
C PRO A 77 20.41 -16.98 33.50
N GLU A 78 20.78 -15.96 34.27
CA GLU A 78 21.90 -16.04 35.21
C GLU A 78 21.69 -17.20 36.20
N PRO A 79 22.75 -18.00 36.47
CA PRO A 79 22.64 -19.12 37.38
C PRO A 79 22.32 -18.61 38.79
N GLU A 80 21.19 -19.05 39.34
CA GLU A 80 20.85 -18.87 40.75
C GLU A 80 22.05 -19.30 41.62
N GLU A 81 22.65 -18.32 42.31
CA GLU A 81 23.66 -18.55 43.34
C GLU A 81 23.05 -19.34 44.49
N LYS A 82 23.01 -20.66 44.30
CA LYS A 82 22.70 -21.64 45.34
C LYS A 82 23.72 -21.50 46.45
N GLN A 83 23.29 -20.84 47.51
CA GLN A 83 23.59 -21.16 48.92
C GLN A 83 24.93 -21.85 49.14
N ARG A 84 26.03 -21.08 49.11
CA ARG A 84 27.19 -21.43 49.92
C ARG A 84 26.88 -21.10 51.37
N LYS A 85 26.16 -22.02 52.02
CA LYS A 85 26.09 -22.11 53.47
C LYS A 85 27.52 -22.05 54.00
N ARG A 86 27.88 -20.95 54.65
CA ARG A 86 29.15 -20.86 55.37
C ARG A 86 29.07 -21.82 56.55
N PRO A 87 29.97 -22.81 56.66
CA PRO A 87 30.02 -23.64 57.85
C PRO A 87 30.77 -22.87 58.94
N GLY A 88 30.13 -22.71 60.10
CA GLY A 88 30.81 -22.56 61.39
C GLY A 88 31.31 -21.16 61.79
N ARG A 89 30.64 -20.59 62.79
CA ARG A 89 31.28 -19.93 63.95
C ARG A 89 30.27 -19.81 65.09
N LYS A 90 30.40 -20.65 66.12
CA LYS A 90 30.05 -20.30 67.51
C LYS A 90 31.38 -20.04 68.25
N PRO A 91 31.41 -19.40 69.42
CA PRO A 91 30.48 -18.46 70.06
C PRO A 91 31.22 -17.17 70.53
N LYS A 92 30.51 -16.14 70.99
CA LYS A 92 31.06 -15.26 72.03
C LYS A 92 29.95 -14.67 72.89
N ALA A 93 30.11 -14.87 74.18
CA ALA A 93 29.28 -14.39 75.25
C ALA A 93 29.32 -12.86 75.38
N ALA A 94 28.17 -12.28 75.70
CA ALA A 94 27.92 -11.05 76.46
C ALA A 94 26.41 -11.13 76.79
N ALA A 95 25.99 -11.20 78.05
CA ALA A 95 25.72 -10.04 78.91
C ALA A 95 24.71 -9.10 78.21
N ASP A 96 23.57 -8.74 78.75
CA ASP A 96 23.03 -8.64 80.11
C ASP A 96 21.56 -8.20 79.93
N GLU A 97 20.79 -8.17 81.02
CA GLU A 97 19.41 -7.64 81.19
C GLU A 97 18.29 -8.69 81.35
N PRO A 98 17.78 -8.88 82.59
CA PRO A 98 16.51 -9.53 82.84
C PRO A 98 15.34 -8.55 82.69
N ASP A 99 14.36 -8.98 81.90
CA ASP A 99 12.91 -8.97 82.14
C ASP A 99 12.39 -8.01 83.24
N ASN A 100 11.66 -6.98 82.82
CA ASN A 100 10.86 -6.13 83.69
C ASN A 100 9.38 -6.39 83.42
N GLU A 101 8.78 -7.31 84.18
CA GLU A 101 7.34 -7.39 84.38
C GLU A 101 6.96 -6.64 85.67
N GLY A 102 6.07 -5.65 85.55
CA GLY A 102 5.48 -4.89 86.66
C GLY A 102 4.33 -4.00 86.19
#